data_AF-A0A0C9SLH5-F1
#
_entry.id   AF-A0A0C9SLH5-F1
#
_cell.length_a   1.000
_cell.length_b   1.000
_cell.length_c   1.000
_cell.angle_alpha   90.00
_cell.angle_beta   90.00
_cell.angle_gamma   90.00
#
_symmetry.space_group_name_H-M   'P 1'
#
loop_
_entity.id
_entity.type
_entity.pdbx_description
1 polymer ?
#
loop_
_entity_poly.entity_id
_entity_poly.type
_entity_poly.pdbx_seq_one_letter_code
_entity_poly.pdbx_strand_id
1 'polypeptide(L)'
;LGVPGAFTPSCSSQVPQYIADYDKYKAKGVNNIYVIAVNDAFVTKAWKEKLAPQGTGVRFIADDRGEFTSGLGLLFDATGLLGSPRSKRHAIVVQDGKVEYITVENDPAMVTTTASKGVLAQLA
;
A
#
# COMPACT_ATOMS: atom_id res chain seq x y z
N LEU A 1 2.06 -2.48 1.60
CA LEU A 1 2.05 -1.33 0.68
C LEU A 1 1.24 -0.21 1.31
N GLY A 2 1.89 0.82 1.83
CA GLY A 2 1.22 2.03 2.29
C GLY A 2 1.06 3.03 1.14
N VAL A 3 -0.11 3.63 1.03
CA VAL A 3 -0.44 4.58 -0.04
C VAL A 3 -1.07 5.87 0.52
N PRO A 4 -0.87 7.03 -0.14
CA PRO A 4 -1.43 8.31 0.30
C PRO A 4 -2.95 8.34 0.43
N GLY A 5 -3.70 7.67 -0.45
CA GLY A 5 -5.15 7.69 -0.32
C GLY A 5 -5.87 6.87 -1.37
N ALA A 6 -6.96 6.24 -0.93
CA ALA A 6 -7.91 5.57 -1.80
C ALA A 6 -8.43 6.53 -2.89
N PHE A 7 -8.72 5.99 -4.07
CA PHE A 7 -9.22 6.71 -5.26
C PHE A 7 -8.30 7.79 -5.87
N THR A 8 -7.16 8.12 -5.26
CA THR A 8 -6.19 9.03 -5.90
C THR A 8 -5.55 8.37 -7.14
N PRO A 9 -5.12 9.15 -8.16
CA PRO A 9 -4.68 8.60 -9.44
C PRO A 9 -3.52 7.58 -9.32
N SER A 10 -2.38 7.98 -8.75
CA SER A 10 -1.20 7.12 -8.64
C SER A 10 -1.47 5.85 -7.82
N CYS A 11 -2.28 5.95 -6.76
CA CYS A 11 -2.64 4.79 -5.93
C CYS A 11 -3.54 3.82 -6.70
N SER A 12 -4.52 4.36 -7.43
CA SER A 12 -5.47 3.56 -8.24
C SER A 12 -4.81 2.94 -9.48
N SER A 13 -3.66 3.46 -9.93
CA SER A 13 -2.83 2.83 -10.96
C SER A 13 -1.84 1.81 -10.41
N GLN A 14 -1.27 2.02 -9.21
CA GLN A 14 -0.26 1.14 -8.62
C GLN A 14 -0.84 -0.15 -8.04
N VAL A 15 -1.93 -0.06 -7.26
CA VAL A 15 -2.49 -1.23 -6.55
C VAL A 15 -2.91 -2.38 -7.47
N PRO A 16 -3.51 -2.14 -8.66
CA PRO A 16 -3.80 -3.20 -9.62
C PRO A 16 -2.57 -4.04 -10.03
N GLN A 17 -1.36 -3.45 -10.03
CA GLN A 17 -0.15 -4.21 -10.34
C GLN A 17 0.17 -5.24 -9.26
N TYR A 18 -0.02 -4.89 -7.98
CA TYR A 18 0.14 -5.84 -6.87
C TYR A 18 -0.93 -6.93 -6.88
N ILE A 19 -2.14 -6.62 -7.35
CA ILE A 19 -3.20 -7.61 -7.55
C ILE A 19 -2.80 -8.57 -8.69
N ALA A 20 -2.34 -8.04 -9.82
CA ALA A 20 -1.93 -8.85 -10.98
C ALA A 20 -0.69 -9.72 -10.70
N ASP A 21 0.24 -9.23 -9.89
CA ASP A 21 1.46 -9.96 -9.51
C ASP A 21 1.28 -10.83 -8.26
N TYR A 22 0.07 -10.93 -7.69
CA TYR A 22 -0.18 -11.62 -6.42
C TYR A 22 0.40 -13.04 -6.39
N ASP A 23 0.17 -13.85 -7.43
CA ASP A 23 0.68 -15.22 -7.49
C ASP A 23 2.21 -15.28 -7.64
N LYS A 24 2.84 -14.25 -8.23
CA LYS A 24 4.30 -14.16 -8.29
C LYS A 24 4.90 -13.89 -6.91
N TYR A 25 4.24 -13.05 -6.11
CA TYR A 25 4.60 -12.86 -4.70
C TYR A 25 4.43 -14.15 -3.90
N LYS A 26 3.31 -14.87 -4.10
CA LYS A 26 3.07 -16.19 -3.48
C LYS A 26 4.18 -17.18 -3.83
N ALA A 27 4.60 -17.23 -5.10
CA ALA A 27 5.67 -18.11 -5.57
C ALA A 27 7.04 -17.79 -4.93
N LYS A 28 7.26 -16.53 -4.50
CA LYS A 28 8.43 -16.09 -3.73
C LYS A 28 8.25 -16.18 -2.20
N GLY A 29 7.28 -16.97 -1.73
CA GLY A 29 7.09 -17.23 -0.30
C GLY A 29 6.32 -16.14 0.46
N VAL A 30 5.79 -15.11 -0.21
CA VAL A 30 4.93 -14.12 0.48
C VAL A 30 3.60 -14.76 0.85
N ASN A 31 3.21 -14.64 2.11
CA ASN A 31 1.96 -15.23 2.59
C ASN A 31 0.73 -14.38 2.30
N ASN A 32 0.82 -13.08 2.55
CA ASN A 32 -0.25 -12.11 2.38
C ASN A 32 0.32 -10.79 1.85
N ILE A 33 -0.47 -10.07 1.05
CA ILE A 33 -0.19 -8.68 0.67
C ILE A 33 -1.26 -7.79 1.31
N TYR A 34 -0.82 -6.73 1.98
CA TYR A 34 -1.69 -5.73 2.60
C TYR A 34 -1.48 -4.36 1.95
N VAL A 35 -2.56 -3.76 1.46
CA VAL A 35 -2.65 -2.36 1.05
C VAL A 35 -3.23 -1.58 2.21
N ILE A 36 -2.52 -0.54 2.66
CA ILE A 36 -2.88 0.25 3.84
C ILE A 36 -3.06 1.69 3.39
N ALA A 37 -4.18 2.31 3.77
CA ALA A 37 -4.47 3.71 3.49
C ALA A 37 -5.07 4.39 4.73
N VAL A 38 -4.73 5.66 4.93
CA VAL A 38 -5.38 6.52 5.93
C VAL A 38 -6.70 7.02 5.35
N ASN A 39 -7.69 6.13 5.40
CA ASN A 39 -9.07 6.29 4.97
C ASN A 39 -9.91 5.40 5.88
N ASP A 40 -11.20 5.71 6.04
CA ASP A 40 -12.12 4.85 6.76
C ASP A 40 -12.38 3.52 6.04
N ALA A 41 -12.99 2.58 6.77
CA ALA A 41 -13.29 1.24 6.29
C ALA A 41 -14.26 1.21 5.11
N PHE A 42 -15.21 2.15 5.04
CA PHE A 42 -16.21 2.19 3.97
C PHE A 42 -15.58 2.64 2.65
N VAL A 43 -14.79 3.70 2.69
CA VAL A 43 -14.02 4.19 1.52
C VAL A 43 -13.02 3.14 1.06
N THR A 44 -12.29 2.53 2.00
CA THR A 44 -11.28 1.50 1.67
C THR A 44 -11.93 0.25 1.07
N LYS A 45 -13.12 -0.14 1.56
CA LYS A 45 -13.91 -1.24 0.99
C LYS A 45 -14.37 -0.93 -0.43
N ALA A 46 -15.00 0.22 -0.65
CA ALA A 46 -15.49 0.63 -1.98
C ALA A 46 -14.34 0.73 -2.99
N TRP A 47 -13.16 1.19 -2.54
CA TRP A 47 -11.97 1.26 -3.38
C TRP A 47 -11.47 -0.12 -3.79
N LYS A 48 -11.42 -1.08 -2.86
CA LYS A 48 -11.08 -2.47 -3.16
C LYS A 48 -12.04 -3.06 -4.20
N GLU A 49 -13.35 -2.90 -4.00
CA GLU A 49 -14.37 -3.42 -4.91
C GLU A 49 -14.22 -2.84 -6.33
N LYS A 50 -13.88 -1.55 -6.43
CA LYS A 50 -13.58 -0.91 -7.72
C LYS A 50 -12.32 -1.45 -8.39
N LEU A 51 -11.24 -1.68 -7.64
CA LEU A 51 -9.96 -2.13 -8.19
C LEU A 51 -9.91 -3.63 -8.48
N ALA A 52 -10.70 -4.42 -7.76
CA ALA A 52 -10.74 -5.88 -7.86
C ALA A 52 -12.18 -6.39 -7.96
N PRO A 53 -12.93 -6.05 -9.03
CA PRO A 53 -14.34 -6.43 -9.17
C PRO A 53 -14.56 -7.94 -9.25
N GLN A 54 -13.52 -8.71 -9.63
CA GLN A 54 -13.53 -10.17 -9.68
C GLN A 54 -12.99 -10.81 -8.39
N GLY A 55 -12.71 -10.01 -7.36
CA GLY A 55 -12.03 -10.43 -6.15
C GLY A 55 -10.50 -10.39 -6.27
N THR A 56 -9.83 -10.50 -5.12
CA THR A 56 -8.36 -10.53 -5.01
C THR A 56 -7.93 -11.14 -3.68
N GLY A 57 -6.77 -11.81 -3.68
CA GLY A 57 -6.09 -12.24 -2.45
C GLY A 57 -5.41 -11.09 -1.69
N VAL A 58 -5.23 -9.93 -2.32
CA VAL A 58 -4.70 -8.73 -1.67
C VAL A 58 -5.71 -8.19 -0.66
N ARG A 59 -5.25 -7.98 0.58
CA ARG A 59 -6.07 -7.44 1.67
C ARG A 59 -5.92 -5.92 1.71
N PHE A 60 -7.02 -5.22 1.97
CA PHE A 60 -7.04 -3.77 2.11
C PHE A 60 -7.37 -3.45 3.57
N ILE A 61 -6.53 -2.64 4.21
CA ILE A 61 -6.66 -2.23 5.60
C ILE A 61 -6.92 -0.73 5.63
N ALA A 62 -8.00 -0.36 6.31
CA ALA A 62 -8.29 1.02 6.67
C ALA A 62 -7.53 1.35 7.95
N ASP A 63 -6.55 2.24 7.85
CA ASP A 63 -5.86 2.85 8.98
C ASP A 63 -6.54 4.19 9.27
N ASP A 64 -7.80 4.12 9.70
CA ASP A 64 -8.75 5.24 9.76
C ASP A 64 -8.24 6.45 10.54
N ARG A 65 -7.51 6.21 11.63
CA ARG A 65 -6.88 7.22 12.49
C ARG A 65 -5.42 7.47 12.15
N GLY A 66 -4.85 6.73 11.21
CA GLY A 66 -3.42 6.79 10.90
C GLY A 66 -2.51 6.27 12.01
N GLU A 67 -3.04 5.54 13.00
CA GLU A 67 -2.29 5.06 14.16
C GLU A 67 -1.17 4.10 13.75
N PHE A 68 -1.46 3.18 12.83
CA PHE A 68 -0.45 2.25 12.33
C PHE A 68 0.63 2.99 11.54
N THR A 69 0.22 3.84 10.60
CA THR A 69 1.13 4.63 9.77
C THR A 69 1.99 5.57 10.61
N SER A 70 1.41 6.19 11.63
CA SER A 70 2.11 7.06 12.58
C SER A 70 3.12 6.28 13.42
N GLY A 71 2.76 5.08 13.89
CA GLY A 71 3.66 4.19 14.63
C GLY A 71 4.90 3.77 13.83
N LEU A 72 4.82 3.80 12.49
CA LEU A 72 5.96 3.57 11.60
C LEU A 72 6.77 4.83 11.30
N GLY A 73 6.34 6.01 11.75
CA GLY A 73 6.94 7.30 11.38
C GLY A 73 6.71 7.68 9.92
N LEU A 74 5.69 7.09 9.26
CA LEU A 74 5.41 7.25 7.84
C LEU A 74 4.18 8.11 7.55
N LEU A 75 3.66 8.80 8.57
CA LEU A 75 2.59 9.79 8.39
C LEU A 75 3.22 11.09 7.85
N PHE A 76 2.55 11.74 6.90
CA PHE A 76 2.94 13.07 6.41
C PHE A 76 1.74 14.00 6.35
N ASP A 77 2.01 15.29 6.46
CA ASP A 77 0.97 16.30 6.29
C ASP A 77 0.56 16.40 4.82
N ALA A 78 -0.68 16.00 4.55
CA ALA A 78 -1.34 16.13 3.25
C ALA A 78 -2.63 16.97 3.36
N THR A 79 -2.80 17.72 4.45
CA THR A 79 -4.04 18.45 4.74
C THR A 79 -4.46 19.38 3.60
N GLY A 80 -3.50 20.09 2.99
CA GLY A 80 -3.75 20.97 1.84
C GLY A 80 -4.17 20.28 0.53
N LEU A 81 -4.00 18.96 0.41
CA LEU A 81 -4.31 18.19 -0.79
C LEU A 81 -5.44 17.17 -0.59
N LEU A 82 -5.48 16.53 0.58
CA LEU A 82 -6.32 15.37 0.88
C LEU A 82 -7.13 15.53 2.18
N GLY A 83 -7.12 16.73 2.78
CA GLY A 83 -7.96 17.12 3.93
C GLY A 83 -7.48 16.64 5.30
N SER A 84 -6.52 15.72 5.36
CA SER A 84 -5.94 15.18 6.60
C SER A 84 -4.50 14.70 6.36
N PRO A 85 -3.71 14.44 7.42
CA PRO A 85 -2.47 13.69 7.31
C PRO A 85 -2.69 12.31 6.68
N ARG A 86 -1.72 11.83 5.89
CA ARG A 86 -1.82 10.59 5.11
C ARG A 86 -0.56 9.75 5.20
N SER A 87 -0.62 8.53 4.66
CA SER A 87 0.53 7.63 4.61
C SER A 87 1.47 8.00 3.47
N LYS A 88 2.76 8.19 3.77
CA LYS A 88 3.80 8.27 2.74
C LYS A 88 3.73 6.99 1.91
N ARG A 89 3.96 7.09 0.61
CA ARG A 89 4.00 5.89 -0.23
C ARG A 89 5.20 5.03 0.14
N HIS A 90 4.96 3.78 0.50
CA HIS A 90 6.02 2.87 0.92
C HIS A 90 5.66 1.40 0.69
N ALA A 91 6.69 0.56 0.60
CA ALA A 91 6.57 -0.88 0.63
C ALA A 91 7.47 -1.44 1.72
N ILE A 92 6.92 -2.35 2.52
CA ILE A 92 7.62 -3.03 3.60
C ILE A 92 7.42 -4.53 3.40
N VAL A 93 8.52 -5.28 3.41
CA VAL A 93 8.55 -6.74 3.44
C VAL A 93 8.87 -7.15 4.87
N VAL A 94 8.01 -8.00 5.44
CA VAL A 94 8.12 -8.47 6.82
C VAL A 94 8.22 -9.99 6.83
N GLN A 95 9.21 -10.53 7.54
CA GLN A 95 9.36 -11.96 7.80
C GLN A 95 9.48 -12.17 9.31
N ASP A 96 8.66 -13.04 9.89
CA ASP A 96 8.66 -13.40 11.32
C ASP A 96 8.68 -12.17 12.26
N GLY A 97 7.90 -11.15 11.90
CA GLY A 97 7.77 -9.90 12.67
C GLY A 97 8.92 -8.91 12.49
N LYS A 98 9.92 -9.21 11.65
CA LYS A 98 11.05 -8.34 11.36
C LYS A 98 10.93 -7.73 9.96
N VAL A 99 11.34 -6.48 9.82
CA VAL A 99 11.40 -5.79 8.53
C VAL A 99 12.67 -6.24 7.81
N GLU A 100 12.50 -6.95 6.69
CA GLU A 100 13.60 -7.41 5.84
C GLU A 100 13.94 -6.40 4.75
N TYR A 101 12.92 -5.68 4.26
CA TYR A 101 13.10 -4.63 3.26
C TYR A 101 12.07 -3.53 3.48
N ILE A 102 12.51 -2.28 3.37
CA ILE A 102 11.64 -1.11 3.36
C ILE A 102 12.12 -0.14 2.28
N THR A 103 11.16 0.39 1.53
CA THR A 103 11.40 1.55 0.68
C THR A 103 10.27 2.54 0.80
N VAL A 104 10.62 3.82 0.81
CA VAL A 104 9.71 4.96 0.94
C VAL A 104 9.99 5.90 -0.22
N GLU A 105 8.94 6.33 -0.91
CA GLU A 105 9.10 7.32 -1.96
C GLU A 105 9.47 8.69 -1.37
N ASN A 106 10.42 9.38 -1.99
CA ASN A 106 10.75 10.76 -1.63
C ASN A 106 9.56 11.69 -1.90
N ASP A 107 8.84 11.46 -3.00
CA ASP A 107 7.59 12.12 -3.34
C ASP A 107 6.43 11.11 -3.21
N PRO A 108 5.49 11.30 -2.26
CA PRO A 108 4.34 10.41 -2.09
C PRO A 108 3.45 10.26 -3.35
N ALA A 109 3.47 11.23 -4.27
CA ALA A 109 2.71 11.16 -5.51
C ALA A 109 3.34 10.21 -6.55
N MET A 110 4.65 9.97 -6.46
CA MET A 110 5.41 9.16 -7.41
C MET A 110 5.34 7.67 -7.07
N VAL A 111 5.56 6.83 -8.08
CA VAL A 111 5.65 5.37 -7.95
C VAL A 111 6.94 4.94 -8.65
N THR A 112 8.00 4.75 -7.86
CA THR A 112 9.32 4.34 -8.35
C THR A 112 9.76 3.06 -7.63
N THR A 113 10.40 3.20 -6.48
CA THR A 113 10.91 2.09 -5.67
C THR A 113 9.80 1.20 -5.11
N THR A 114 8.60 1.75 -4.94
CA THR A 114 7.41 1.03 -4.48
C THR A 114 6.64 0.34 -5.61
N ALA A 115 7.08 0.41 -6.87
CA ALA A 115 6.45 -0.33 -7.97
C ALA A 115 6.48 -1.85 -7.70
N SER A 116 5.41 -2.57 -8.07
CA SER A 116 5.28 -4.01 -7.78
C SER A 116 6.49 -4.82 -8.26
N LYS A 117 6.92 -4.61 -9.52
CA LYS A 117 8.10 -5.27 -10.08
C LYS A 117 9.39 -5.00 -9.28
N GLY A 118 9.55 -3.78 -8.78
CA GLY A 118 10.72 -3.38 -8.00
C GLY A 118 10.79 -4.10 -6.66
N VAL A 119 9.67 -4.16 -5.94
CA VAL A 119 9.57 -4.87 -4.65
C VAL A 119 9.69 -6.38 -4.84
N LEU A 120 9.03 -6.95 -5.84
CA LEU A 120 9.14 -8.37 -6.17
C LEU A 120 10.59 -8.80 -6.48
N ALA A 121 11.41 -7.91 -7.04
CA ALA A 121 12.82 -8.17 -7.33
C ALA A 121 13.71 -8.21 -6.06
N GLN A 122 13.25 -7.65 -4.93
CA GLN A 122 13.96 -7.69 -3.65
C GLN A 122 13.70 -8.96 -2.84
N LEU A 123 12.68 -9.73 -3.23
CA LEU A 123 12.37 -11.01 -2.61
C LEU A 123 13.28 -12.10 -3.19
N ALA A 124 13.83 -12.93 -2.30
CA ALA A 124 14.64 -14.09 -2.67
C ALA A 124 13.86 -15.10 -3.54
#